data_AF-A0A0L6WG10-F1
#
_entry.id   AF-A0A0L6WG10-F1
#
_cell.length_a   1.000
_cell.length_b   1.000
_cell.length_c   1.000
_cell.angle_alpha   90.00
_cell.angle_beta   90.00
_cell.angle_gamma   90.00
#
_symmetry.space_group_name_H-M   'P 1'
#
loop_
_entity.id
_entity.type
_entity.pdbx_description
1 polymer ?
#
loop_
_entity_poly.entity_id
_entity_poly.type
_entity_poly.pdbx_seq_one_letter_code
_entity_poly.pdbx_strand_id
1 'polypeptide(L)'
;MPQQYMMASGLSAHSLHLNVEIKMTDTQQNHGVAAFLDSGAMGLFLDLEFVRCHGLTMQPLPKPIPIYNIDGTPNEASAISS
;
A
#
# COMPACT_ATOMS: atom_id res chain seq x y z
N MET A 1 10.25 4.12 12.45
CA MET A 1 9.74 4.27 11.07
C MET A 1 10.77 3.72 10.11
N PRO A 2 10.39 2.84 9.15
CA PRO A 2 11.31 2.32 8.13
C PRO A 2 11.88 3.45 7.26
N GLN A 3 13.10 3.26 6.76
CA GLN A 3 13.74 4.25 5.88
C GLN A 3 13.50 3.99 4.40
N GLN A 4 13.07 2.77 4.04
CA GLN A 4 12.72 2.35 2.69
C GLN A 4 11.83 1.12 2.75
N TYR A 5 11.09 0.88 1.67
CA TYR A 5 10.35 -0.37 1.44
C TYR A 5 10.78 -1.03 0.14
N MET A 6 10.68 -2.36 0.10
CA MET A 6 10.93 -3.16 -1.08
C MET A 6 9.66 -3.94 -1.43
N MET A 7 9.31 -3.97 -2.72
CA MET A 7 8.17 -4.73 -3.25
C MET A 7 8.61 -5.58 -4.44
N ALA A 8 8.06 -6.79 -4.57
CA ALA A 8 8.24 -7.61 -5.77
C ALA A 8 6.93 -7.64 -6.56
N SER A 9 6.53 -6.51 -7.12
CA SER A 9 5.35 -6.46 -7.97
C SER A 9 5.71 -6.87 -9.40
N GLY A 10 5.18 -8.01 -9.85
CA GLY A 10 5.27 -8.45 -11.23
C GLY A 10 3.88 -8.65 -11.81
N LEU A 11 3.63 -8.15 -13.02
CA LEU A 11 2.42 -8.46 -13.76
C LEU A 11 2.38 -9.98 -14.02
N SER A 12 1.47 -10.67 -13.35
CA SER A 12 1.23 -12.10 -13.55
C SER A 12 -0.23 -12.30 -13.95
N ALA A 13 -0.46 -13.18 -14.93
CA ALA A 13 -1.81 -13.63 -15.29
C ALA A 13 -2.51 -14.41 -14.15
N HIS A 14 -1.76 -14.74 -13.10
CA HIS A 14 -2.23 -15.47 -11.91
C HIS A 14 -2.23 -14.57 -10.67
N SER A 15 -2.61 -13.30 -10.80
CA SER A 15 -2.84 -12.44 -9.63
C SER A 15 -3.99 -12.98 -8.78
N LEU A 16 -3.78 -13.04 -7.47
CA LEU A 16 -4.83 -13.41 -6.52
C LEU A 16 -5.37 -12.14 -5.86
N HIS A 17 -6.66 -11.89 -6.08
CA HIS A 17 -7.41 -10.85 -5.38
C HIS A 17 -8.35 -11.49 -4.36
N LEU A 18 -8.33 -10.97 -3.14
CA LEU A 18 -9.20 -11.39 -2.06
C LEU A 18 -10.13 -10.23 -1.69
N ASN A 19 -11.41 -10.52 -1.53
CA ASN A 19 -12.34 -9.57 -0.94
C ASN A 19 -12.07 -9.51 0.56
N VAL A 20 -11.60 -8.37 1.03
CA VAL A 20 -11.29 -8.11 2.43
C VAL A 20 -12.06 -6.89 2.92
N GLU A 21 -12.21 -6.78 4.23
CA GLU A 21 -12.75 -5.60 4.88
C GLU A 21 -11.65 -4.90 5.64
N ILE A 22 -11.46 -3.60 5.35
CA ILE A 22 -10.57 -2.73 6.11
C ILE A 22 -11.42 -1.99 7.13
N LYS A 23 -11.10 -2.17 8.41
CA LYS A 23 -11.75 -1.46 9.51
C LYS A 23 -10.87 -0.35 10.04
N MET A 24 -11.39 0.87 10.00
CA MET A 24 -10.72 2.06 10.50
C MET A 24 -10.71 2.05 12.03
N THR A 25 -9.56 2.29 12.63
CA THR A 25 -9.39 2.20 14.10
C THR A 25 -9.95 3.41 14.83
N ASP A 26 -9.95 4.58 14.18
CA ASP A 26 -10.40 5.87 14.71
C ASP A 26 -11.92 6.06 14.60
N THR A 27 -12.50 5.73 13.44
CA THR A 27 -13.93 5.92 13.15
C THR A 27 -14.76 4.65 13.25
N GLN A 28 -14.12 3.48 13.34
CA GLN A 28 -14.77 2.16 13.29
C GLN A 28 -15.53 1.88 11.99
N GLN A 29 -15.36 2.72 10.96
CA GLN A 29 -15.95 2.49 9.63
C GLN A 29 -15.27 1.32 8.95
N ASN A 30 -16.04 0.60 8.15
CA ASN A 30 -15.60 -0.57 7.38
C ASN A 30 -15.69 -0.28 5.89
N HIS A 31 -14.65 -0.67 5.15
CA HIS A 31 -14.59 -0.56 3.70
C HIS A 31 -14.23 -1.92 3.09
N GLY A 32 -15.13 -2.44 2.26
CA GLY A 32 -14.88 -3.64 1.45
C GLY A 32 -13.98 -3.30 0.26
N VAL A 33 -12.93 -4.08 0.05
CA VAL A 33 -11.98 -3.88 -1.07
C VAL A 33 -11.47 -5.21 -1.60
N ALA A 34 -11.23 -5.27 -2.91
CA ALA A 34 -10.49 -6.37 -3.52
C ALA A 34 -8.98 -6.13 -3.36
N ALA A 35 -8.36 -6.75 -2.37
CA ALA A 35 -6.94 -6.60 -2.08
C ALA A 35 -6.11 -7.59 -2.89
N PHE A 36 -4.95 -7.14 -3.39
CA PHE A 36 -3.98 -7.98 -4.05
C PHE A 36 -3.12 -8.73 -3.02
N LEU A 37 -3.09 -10.07 -3.08
CA LEU A 37 -2.21 -10.86 -2.23
C LEU A 37 -0.82 -10.99 -2.88
N ASP A 38 0.13 -10.25 -2.33
CA ASP A 38 1.52 -10.27 -2.78
C ASP A 38 2.44 -10.85 -1.71
N SER A 39 2.95 -12.07 -1.95
CA SER A 39 3.95 -12.69 -1.06
C SER A 39 5.33 -12.01 -1.12
N GLY A 40 5.56 -11.15 -2.12
CA GLY A 40 6.79 -10.41 -2.34
C GLY A 40 6.79 -8.99 -1.75
N ALA A 41 5.70 -8.57 -1.11
CA ALA A 41 5.62 -7.28 -0.43
C ALA A 41 6.15 -7.37 1.02
N MET A 42 7.00 -6.42 1.42
CA MET A 42 7.54 -6.38 2.79
C MET A 42 6.51 -5.99 3.86
N GLY A 43 5.33 -5.51 3.45
CA GLY A 43 4.28 -5.05 4.35
C GLY A 43 2.94 -4.88 3.63
N LEU A 44 1.99 -4.28 4.35
CA LEU A 44 0.68 -3.93 3.80
C LEU A 44 0.74 -2.51 3.24
N PHE A 45 0.24 -2.35 2.02
CA PHE A 45 0.19 -1.07 1.31
C PHE A 45 -1.25 -0.78 0.90
N LEU A 46 -1.62 0.50 0.95
CA LEU A 46 -2.88 0.99 0.44
C LEU A 46 -2.62 1.99 -0.67
N ASP A 47 -3.46 1.96 -1.69
CA ASP A 47 -3.43 2.92 -2.78
C ASP A 47 -3.85 4.32 -2.31
N LEU A 48 -3.19 5.36 -2.83
CA LEU A 48 -3.45 6.74 -2.41
C LEU A 48 -4.84 7.22 -2.84
N GLU A 49 -5.35 6.79 -4.00
CA GLU A 49 -6.71 7.12 -4.40
C GLU A 49 -7.73 6.42 -3.51
N PHE A 50 -7.46 5.19 -3.05
CA PHE A 50 -8.31 4.52 -2.06
C PHE A 50 -8.40 5.34 -0.75
N VAL A 51 -7.26 5.83 -0.27
CA VAL A 51 -7.17 6.68 0.92
C VAL A 51 -7.97 7.97 0.75
N ARG A 52 -7.83 8.64 -0.40
CA ARG A 52 -8.52 9.90 -0.72
C ARG A 52 -10.04 9.70 -0.87
N CYS A 53 -10.47 8.68 -1.61
CA CYS A 53 -11.88 8.40 -1.87
C CYS A 53 -12.67 8.07 -0.61
N HIS A 54 -12.05 7.42 0.37
CA HIS A 54 -12.69 7.03 1.63
C HIS A 54 -12.39 8.01 2.77
N GLY A 55 -11.61 9.06 2.54
CA GLY A 55 -11.30 10.07 3.54
C GLY A 55 -10.57 9.52 4.76
N LEU A 56 -9.65 8.55 4.55
CA LEU A 56 -8.97 7.91 5.68
C LEU A 56 -8.04 8.92 6.38
N THR A 57 -8.00 8.87 7.70
CA THR A 57 -7.11 9.71 8.49
C THR A 57 -5.65 9.34 8.22
N MET A 58 -4.89 10.29 7.66
CA MET A 58 -3.45 10.16 7.44
C MET A 58 -2.66 10.93 8.50
N GLN A 59 -1.50 10.38 8.87
CA GLN A 59 -0.49 11.10 9.65
C GLN A 59 0.61 11.59 8.69
N PRO A 60 0.90 12.91 8.65
CA PRO A 60 1.99 13.42 7.82
C PRO A 60 3.34 12.78 8.18
N LEU A 61 4.06 12.35 7.16
CA LEU A 61 5.44 11.91 7.28
C LEU A 61 6.39 13.11 7.28
N PRO A 62 7.42 13.13 8.15
CA PRO A 62 8.41 14.19 8.17
C PRO A 62 9.31 14.18 6.91
N LYS A 63 9.42 13.03 6.25
CA LYS A 63 10.10 12.86 4.96
C LYS A 63 9.44 11.71 4.18
N PRO A 64 9.40 11.77 2.84
CA PRO A 64 8.94 10.66 2.04
C PRO A 64 9.77 9.39 2.30
N ILE A 65 9.13 8.23 2.23
CA ILE A 65 9.78 6.92 2.35
C ILE A 65 9.87 6.30 0.96
N PRO A 66 11.06 6.13 0.37
CA PRO A 66 11.22 5.56 -0.96
C PRO A 66 10.77 4.10 -1.01
N ILE A 67 10.17 3.72 -2.14
CA ILE A 67 9.78 2.34 -2.44
C ILE A 67 10.61 1.86 -3.64
N TYR A 68 11.26 0.72 -3.47
CA TYR A 68 12.03 0.05 -4.51
C TYR A 68 11.41 -1.28 -4.89
N ASN A 69 11.64 -1.72 -6.12
CA ASN A 69 11.42 -3.09 -6.53
C ASN A 69 12.49 -4.00 -5.92
N ILE A 70 12.26 -5.32 -5.94
CA ILE A 70 13.21 -6.30 -5.39
C ILE A 70 14.59 -6.28 -6.09
N ASP A 71 14.64 -5.82 -7.33
CA ASP A 71 15.87 -5.63 -8.10
C ASP A 71 16.60 -4.30 -7.77
N GLY A 72 16.05 -3.50 -6.85
CA GLY A 72 16.61 -2.22 -6.41
C GLY A 72 16.23 -1.02 -7.28
N THR A 73 15.45 -1.20 -8.35
CA THR A 73 14.93 -0.06 -9.14
C THR A 73 13.81 0.67 -8.40
N PRO A 74 13.57 1.97 -8.61
CA PRO A 74 12.43 2.66 -8.00
C PRO A 74 11.09 2.02 -8.45
N ASN A 75 10.18 1.82 -7.52
CA ASN A 75 8.81 1.39 -7.82
C ASN A 75 8.05 2.53 -8.55
N GLU A 76 7.02 2.23 -9.34
CA GLU A 76 6.30 3.26 -10.13
C GLU A 76 5.69 4.37 -9.26
N ALA A 77 5.11 4.00 -8.12
CA ALA A 77 4.60 4.96 -7.14
C ALA A 77 5.70 5.77 -6.43
N SER A 78 6.97 5.39 -6.61
CA SER A 78 8.21 6.06 -6.19
C SER A 78 8.44 6.21 -4.68
N ALA A 79 7.45 6.67 -3.90
CA ALA A 79 7.58 6.89 -2.46
C ALA A 79 6.21 6.93 -1.75
N ILE A 80 6.21 6.61 -0.45
CA ILE A 80 5.14 6.96 0.48
C ILE A 80 5.34 8.40 0.91
N SER A 81 4.34 9.26 0.70
CA SER A 81 4.38 10.68 1.05
C SER A 81 3.09 11.10 1.78
N SER A 82 3.14 12.28 2.39
CA SER A 82 2.02 12.90 3.13
C SER A 82 0.92 13.40 2.21
#